data_AF-A0A1P9X2K8-F1
#
_entry.id   AF-A0A1P9X2K8-F1
#
_cell.length_a   1.000
_cell.length_b   1.000
_cell.length_c   1.000
_cell.angle_alpha   90.00
_cell.angle_beta   90.00
_cell.angle_gamma   90.00
#
_symmetry.space_group_name_H-M   'P 1'
#
loop_
_entity.id
_entity.type
_entity.pdbx_description
1 polymer ?
#
loop_
_entity_poly.entity_id
_entity_poly.type
_entity_poly.pdbx_seq_one_letter_code
_entity_poly.pdbx_strand_id
1 'polypeptide(L)'
;MKRILTWLFPLLLSGWIVADLLIPRQVDLRQFDPAEVARLDGLMWRSYYERKPLLLFWQSAELLRKQVHAPFWRSFVISYHAAKAAFVFKDGKNRADYNRALPDLNAFYEGINQLSKRPVDVSKAARNELEWWIIRREREQHPPAEWAALQTQVVADLYHVPPATCTDYGRLRTEAMLFRDQRGEAITEADWQRIDNLLRQSYQSLYQAVNISSAP
;
A
#
# COMPACT_ATOMS: atom_id res chain seq x y z
N MET A 1 -47.09 3.15 -5.65
CA MET A 1 -46.07 3.57 -4.65
C MET A 1 -44.97 2.53 -4.42
N LYS A 2 -45.25 1.25 -4.12
CA LYS A 2 -44.19 0.24 -3.86
C LYS A 2 -43.16 0.05 -4.99
N ARG A 3 -43.58 0.13 -6.26
CA ARG A 3 -42.70 0.00 -7.45
C ARG A 3 -41.72 1.16 -7.65
N ILE A 4 -42.09 2.38 -7.25
CA ILE A 4 -41.22 3.57 -7.39
C ILE A 4 -40.10 3.51 -6.32
N LEU A 5 -40.45 3.07 -5.11
CA LEU A 5 -39.49 2.91 -4.02
C LEU A 5 -38.48 1.77 -4.29
N THR A 6 -38.85 0.75 -5.07
CA THR A 6 -37.95 -0.37 -5.42
C THR A 6 -36.82 0.04 -6.37
N TRP A 7 -37.04 1.04 -7.21
CA TRP A 7 -36.02 1.58 -8.12
C TRP A 7 -35.22 2.73 -7.53
N LEU A 8 -35.74 3.38 -6.49
CA LEU A 8 -35.08 4.51 -5.86
C LEU A 8 -33.73 4.11 -5.23
N PHE A 9 -33.69 2.98 -4.53
CA PHE A 9 -32.45 2.47 -3.93
C PHE A 9 -31.36 2.15 -4.95
N PRO A 10 -31.57 1.32 -5.99
CA PRO A 10 -30.54 1.04 -6.99
C PRO A 10 -30.15 2.29 -7.79
N LEU A 11 -31.07 3.24 -8.02
CA LEU A 11 -30.73 4.53 -8.65
C LEU A 11 -29.81 5.37 -7.76
N LEU A 12 -30.10 5.50 -6.47
CA LEU A 12 -29.25 6.22 -5.53
C LEU A 12 -27.89 5.55 -5.36
N LEU A 13 -27.86 4.21 -5.27
CA LEU A 13 -26.62 3.44 -5.20
C LEU A 13 -25.78 3.63 -6.47
N SER A 14 -26.40 3.53 -7.65
CA SER A 14 -25.72 3.76 -8.93
C SER A 14 -25.21 5.20 -9.03
N GLY A 15 -26.02 6.18 -8.62
CA GLY A 15 -25.62 7.58 -8.56
C GLY A 15 -24.43 7.80 -7.63
N TRP A 16 -24.41 7.16 -6.45
CA TRP A 16 -23.30 7.23 -5.52
C TRP A 16 -22.02 6.58 -6.08
N ILE A 17 -22.13 5.40 -6.69
CA ILE A 17 -20.99 4.74 -7.36
C ILE A 17 -20.41 5.63 -8.46
N VAL A 18 -21.28 6.15 -9.34
CA VAL A 18 -20.85 7.03 -10.45
C VAL A 18 -20.20 8.30 -9.91
N ALA A 19 -20.79 8.92 -8.89
CA ALA A 19 -20.22 10.10 -8.24
C ALA A 19 -18.85 9.81 -7.60
N ASP A 20 -18.73 8.70 -6.87
CA ASP A 20 -17.48 8.27 -6.21
C ASP A 20 -16.37 7.98 -7.23
N LEU A 21 -16.71 7.42 -8.40
CA LEU A 21 -15.74 7.09 -9.46
C LEU A 21 -15.37 8.29 -10.34
N LEU A 22 -16.31 9.16 -10.68
CA LEU A 22 -16.10 10.20 -11.69
C LEU A 22 -15.78 11.58 -11.13
N ILE A 23 -16.21 11.91 -9.90
CA ILE A 23 -15.96 13.25 -9.34
C ILE A 23 -14.47 13.35 -8.97
N PRO A 24 -13.72 14.32 -9.54
CA PRO A 24 -12.33 14.52 -9.18
C PRO A 24 -12.20 14.86 -7.69
N ARG A 25 -11.24 14.24 -7.02
CA ARG A 25 -10.91 14.51 -5.62
C ARG A 25 -9.41 14.51 -5.48
N GLN A 26 -8.87 15.61 -4.98
CA GLN A 26 -7.45 15.72 -4.66
C GLN A 26 -7.27 15.94 -3.16
N VAL A 27 -6.34 15.20 -2.58
CA VAL A 27 -5.99 15.19 -1.17
C VAL A 27 -4.48 15.36 -1.01
N ASP A 28 -4.07 15.84 0.16
CA ASP A 28 -2.66 15.80 0.52
C ASP A 28 -2.35 14.41 1.10
N LEU A 29 -1.57 13.62 0.37
CA LEU A 29 -1.21 12.26 0.81
C LEU A 29 -0.46 12.26 2.14
N ARG A 30 0.23 13.36 2.50
CA ARG A 30 1.04 13.47 3.72
C ARG A 30 0.20 13.50 5.00
N GLN A 31 -1.08 13.82 4.87
CA GLN A 31 -2.02 13.84 5.99
C GLN A 31 -2.61 12.46 6.16
N PHE A 32 -2.14 11.66 7.10
CA PHE A 32 -2.74 10.37 7.46
C PHE A 32 -2.53 10.09 8.94
N ASP A 33 -3.33 9.20 9.53
CA ASP A 33 -3.08 8.72 10.89
C ASP A 33 -2.02 7.60 10.84
N PRO A 34 -0.78 7.82 11.33
CA PRO A 34 0.27 6.81 11.25
C PRO A 34 -0.04 5.56 12.07
N ALA A 35 -0.80 5.67 13.17
CA ALA A 35 -1.14 4.52 14.00
C ALA A 35 -2.18 3.63 13.30
N GLU A 36 -3.19 4.24 12.68
CA GLU A 36 -4.24 3.50 11.97
C GLU A 36 -3.70 2.85 10.69
N VAL A 37 -2.86 3.57 9.93
CA VAL A 37 -2.19 3.01 8.74
C VAL A 37 -1.27 1.84 9.13
N ALA A 38 -0.49 1.97 10.21
CA ALA A 38 0.33 0.87 10.71
C ALA A 38 -0.48 -0.35 11.13
N ARG A 39 -1.60 -0.13 11.82
CA ARG A 39 -2.51 -1.21 12.25
C ARG A 39 -3.07 -1.97 11.04
N LEU A 40 -3.52 -1.25 10.02
CA LEU A 40 -4.06 -1.86 8.80
C LEU A 40 -3.00 -2.62 8.00
N ASP A 41 -1.79 -2.06 7.85
CA ASP A 41 -0.68 -2.74 7.19
C ASP A 41 -0.27 -4.03 7.94
N GLY A 42 -0.18 -3.98 9.27
CA GLY A 42 0.08 -5.18 10.09
C GLY A 42 -1.01 -6.25 9.94
N LEU A 43 -2.28 -5.84 9.92
CA LEU A 43 -3.40 -6.75 9.64
C LEU A 43 -3.35 -7.34 8.23
N MET A 44 -2.93 -6.57 7.22
CA MET A 44 -2.72 -7.08 5.86
C MET A 44 -1.61 -8.13 5.83
N TRP A 45 -0.49 -7.88 6.52
CA TRP A 45 0.61 -8.86 6.60
C TRP A 45 0.12 -10.15 7.22
N ARG A 46 -0.61 -10.06 8.33
CA ARG A 46 -1.20 -11.22 9.00
C ARG A 46 -2.16 -11.97 8.07
N SER A 47 -3.09 -11.28 7.42
CA SER A 47 -4.01 -11.89 6.44
C SER A 47 -3.29 -12.57 5.27
N TYR A 48 -2.18 -11.98 4.81
CA TYR A 48 -1.35 -12.56 3.76
C TYR A 48 -0.74 -13.89 4.20
N TYR A 49 -0.08 -13.92 5.37
CA TYR A 49 0.56 -15.14 5.87
C TYR A 49 -0.43 -16.21 6.34
N GLU A 50 -1.59 -15.81 6.87
CA GLU A 50 -2.69 -16.71 7.24
C GLU A 50 -3.56 -17.12 6.03
N ARG A 51 -3.20 -16.70 4.80
CA ARG A 51 -3.89 -17.04 3.55
C ARG A 51 -5.38 -16.68 3.56
N LYS A 52 -5.71 -15.46 3.99
CA LYS A 52 -7.06 -14.89 4.03
C LYS A 52 -7.26 -13.84 2.91
N PRO A 53 -7.38 -14.24 1.63
CA PRO A 53 -7.31 -13.31 0.49
C PRO A 53 -8.47 -12.31 0.44
N LEU A 54 -9.70 -12.73 0.79
CA LEU A 54 -10.84 -11.81 0.83
C LEU A 54 -10.63 -10.73 1.88
N LEU A 55 -10.22 -11.13 3.09
CA LEU A 55 -9.95 -10.19 4.18
C LEU A 55 -8.79 -9.25 3.82
N LEU A 56 -7.71 -9.78 3.24
CA LEU A 56 -6.59 -8.99 2.73
C LEU A 56 -7.07 -7.94 1.72
N PHE A 57 -7.90 -8.30 0.75
CA PHE A 57 -8.42 -7.36 -0.24
C PHE A 57 -9.26 -6.24 0.38
N TRP A 58 -10.13 -6.58 1.34
CA TRP A 58 -10.90 -5.59 2.09
C TRP A 58 -9.99 -4.65 2.90
N GLN A 59 -8.97 -5.18 3.56
CA GLN A 59 -7.99 -4.41 4.32
C GLN A 59 -7.15 -3.51 3.40
N SER A 60 -6.77 -3.96 2.20
CA SER A 60 -6.10 -3.10 1.21
C SER A 60 -6.95 -1.90 0.82
N ALA A 61 -8.25 -2.12 0.56
CA ALA A 61 -9.16 -1.01 0.25
C ALA A 61 -9.34 -0.08 1.46
N GLU A 62 -9.38 -0.61 2.67
CA GLU A 62 -9.42 0.20 3.90
C GLU A 62 -8.15 1.01 4.11
N LEU A 63 -6.98 0.41 3.90
CA LEU A 63 -5.68 1.08 3.97
C LEU A 63 -5.65 2.28 3.01
N LEU A 64 -6.09 2.11 1.77
CA LEU A 64 -6.16 3.22 0.80
C LEU A 64 -7.10 4.34 1.26
N ARG A 65 -8.23 4.00 1.89
CA ARG A 65 -9.13 5.02 2.46
C ARG A 65 -8.48 5.79 3.61
N LYS A 66 -7.63 5.14 4.42
CA LYS A 66 -6.97 5.76 5.58
C LYS A 66 -5.67 6.50 5.24
N GLN A 67 -4.86 5.96 4.33
CA GLN A 67 -3.56 6.50 3.98
C GLN A 67 -3.63 7.56 2.88
N VAL A 68 -4.45 7.35 1.85
CA VAL A 68 -4.53 8.22 0.67
C VAL A 68 -5.92 8.80 0.47
N HIS A 69 -6.80 8.71 1.47
CA HIS A 69 -8.17 9.25 1.47
C HIS A 69 -8.99 8.89 0.24
N ALA A 70 -8.76 7.69 -0.29
CA ALA A 70 -9.50 7.20 -1.43
C ALA A 70 -11.01 7.16 -1.10
N PRO A 71 -11.88 7.59 -2.04
CA PRO A 71 -13.31 7.33 -1.95
C PRO A 71 -13.64 5.83 -1.86
N PHE A 72 -14.86 5.50 -1.44
CA PHE A 72 -15.19 4.13 -1.06
C PHE A 72 -15.06 3.16 -2.24
N TRP A 73 -15.70 3.43 -3.37
CA TRP A 73 -15.66 2.55 -4.54
C TRP A 73 -14.31 2.62 -5.25
N ARG A 74 -13.73 3.82 -5.34
CA ARG A 74 -12.39 4.01 -5.93
C ARG A 74 -11.31 3.22 -5.17
N SER A 75 -11.40 3.09 -3.85
CA SER A 75 -10.45 2.29 -3.08
C SER A 75 -10.46 0.80 -3.46
N PHE A 76 -11.61 0.24 -3.86
CA PHE A 76 -11.66 -1.14 -4.36
C PHE A 76 -11.09 -1.27 -5.76
N VAL A 77 -11.32 -0.29 -6.64
CA VAL A 77 -10.74 -0.25 -7.99
C VAL A 77 -9.21 -0.19 -7.91
N ILE A 78 -8.67 0.69 -7.06
CA ILE A 78 -7.23 0.80 -6.85
C ILE A 78 -6.66 -0.50 -6.27
N SER A 79 -7.26 -1.05 -5.20
CA SER A 79 -6.85 -2.33 -4.61
C SER A 79 -6.91 -3.50 -5.59
N TYR A 80 -7.87 -3.50 -6.52
CA TYR A 80 -8.00 -4.54 -7.53
C TYR A 80 -6.77 -4.60 -8.44
N HIS A 81 -6.22 -3.44 -8.84
CA HIS A 81 -5.00 -3.39 -9.63
C HIS A 81 -3.79 -3.93 -8.87
N ALA A 82 -3.63 -3.59 -7.58
CA ALA A 82 -2.57 -4.17 -6.75
C ALA A 82 -2.72 -5.70 -6.62
N ALA A 83 -3.94 -6.19 -6.38
CA ALA A 83 -4.21 -7.62 -6.28
C ALA A 83 -3.91 -8.35 -7.60
N LYS A 84 -4.34 -7.80 -8.73
CA LYS A 84 -4.09 -8.37 -10.06
C LYS A 84 -2.60 -8.40 -10.39
N ALA A 85 -1.86 -7.32 -10.10
CA ALA A 85 -0.41 -7.28 -10.22
C ALA A 85 0.26 -8.38 -9.38
N ALA A 86 -0.16 -8.55 -8.13
CA ALA A 86 0.36 -9.60 -7.24
C ALA A 86 0.08 -11.02 -7.78
N PHE A 87 -1.11 -11.27 -8.35
CA PHE A 87 -1.43 -12.55 -9.00
C PHE A 87 -0.53 -12.81 -10.21
N VAL A 88 -0.33 -11.82 -11.08
CA VAL A 88 0.56 -11.95 -12.24
C VAL A 88 2.01 -12.19 -11.80
N PHE A 89 2.48 -11.46 -10.79
CA PHE A 89 3.82 -11.63 -10.22
C PHE A 89 4.03 -13.01 -9.58
N LYS A 90 3.01 -13.52 -8.86
CA LYS A 90 3.06 -14.83 -8.20
C LYS A 90 3.43 -15.95 -9.17
N ASP A 91 2.86 -15.94 -10.37
CA ASP A 91 3.04 -17.02 -11.36
C ASP A 91 4.33 -16.86 -12.21
N GLY A 92 4.99 -15.71 -12.14
CA GLY A 92 6.22 -15.44 -12.90
C GLY A 92 7.43 -16.21 -12.38
N LYS A 93 8.38 -16.53 -13.27
CA LYS A 93 9.60 -17.30 -12.94
C LYS A 93 10.90 -16.56 -13.22
N ASN A 94 10.84 -15.47 -13.96
CA ASN A 94 12.00 -14.67 -14.36
C ASN A 94 11.60 -13.19 -14.47
N ARG A 95 12.60 -12.31 -14.66
CA ARG A 95 12.42 -10.86 -14.81
C ARG A 95 11.40 -10.48 -15.89
N ALA A 96 11.37 -11.17 -17.03
CA ALA A 96 10.43 -10.88 -18.09
C ALA A 96 8.98 -11.19 -17.66
N ASP A 97 8.78 -12.29 -16.93
CA ASP A 97 7.47 -12.61 -16.34
C ASP A 97 7.07 -11.58 -15.27
N TYR A 98 7.99 -11.17 -14.40
CA TYR A 98 7.72 -10.18 -13.34
C TYR A 98 7.27 -8.84 -13.92
N ASN A 99 7.90 -8.41 -15.02
CA ASN A 99 7.53 -7.18 -15.72
C ASN A 99 6.09 -7.18 -16.26
N ARG A 100 5.45 -8.35 -16.41
CA ARG A 100 4.03 -8.42 -16.78
C ARG A 100 3.09 -7.87 -15.70
N ALA A 101 3.56 -7.71 -14.46
CA ALA A 101 2.82 -7.04 -13.38
C ALA A 101 2.85 -5.50 -13.50
N LEU A 102 3.79 -4.93 -14.26
CA LEU A 102 3.95 -3.47 -14.38
C LEU A 102 2.70 -2.72 -14.86
N PRO A 103 1.93 -3.19 -15.86
CA PRO A 103 0.72 -2.48 -16.29
C PRO A 103 -0.29 -2.31 -15.15
N ASP A 104 -0.47 -3.33 -14.32
CA ASP A 104 -1.39 -3.28 -13.18
C ASP A 104 -0.81 -2.45 -12.02
N LEU A 105 0.51 -2.50 -11.78
CA LEU A 105 1.16 -1.59 -10.83
C LEU A 105 1.07 -0.11 -11.27
N ASN A 106 1.23 0.16 -12.56
CA ASN A 106 1.04 1.51 -13.12
C ASN A 106 -0.41 1.97 -12.89
N ALA A 107 -1.40 1.12 -13.14
CA ALA A 107 -2.81 1.46 -12.89
C ALA A 107 -3.10 1.71 -11.40
N PHE A 108 -2.46 0.95 -10.50
CA PHE A 108 -2.53 1.18 -9.06
C PHE A 108 -1.98 2.57 -8.67
N TYR A 109 -0.74 2.89 -9.09
CA TYR A 109 -0.13 4.19 -8.77
C TYR A 109 -0.77 5.36 -9.50
N GLU A 110 -1.34 5.14 -10.69
CA GLU A 110 -2.14 6.15 -11.40
C GLU A 110 -3.41 6.49 -10.61
N GLY A 111 -4.08 5.51 -10.02
CA GLY A 111 -5.21 5.75 -9.13
C GLY A 111 -4.83 6.56 -7.88
N ILE A 112 -3.62 6.36 -7.33
CA ILE A 112 -3.08 7.18 -6.24
C ILE A 112 -2.73 8.59 -6.73
N ASN A 113 -2.10 8.71 -7.91
CA ASN A 113 -1.74 9.98 -8.53
C ASN A 113 -2.97 10.87 -8.76
N GLN A 114 -4.07 10.30 -9.25
CA GLN A 114 -5.35 11.01 -9.44
C GLN A 114 -5.96 11.55 -8.15
N LEU A 115 -5.61 10.95 -7.00
CA LEU A 115 -6.01 11.43 -5.67
C LEU A 115 -5.04 12.46 -5.10
N SER A 116 -3.82 12.56 -5.63
CA SER A 116 -2.79 13.41 -5.06
C SER A 116 -2.91 14.86 -5.51
N LYS A 117 -2.71 15.80 -4.58
CA LYS A 117 -2.47 17.22 -4.92
C LYS A 117 -1.11 17.46 -5.58
N ARG A 118 -0.16 16.53 -5.43
CA ARG A 118 1.19 16.61 -6.01
C ARG A 118 1.39 15.44 -6.99
N PRO A 119 1.79 15.69 -8.25
CA PRO A 119 1.94 14.63 -9.24
C PRO A 119 2.95 13.57 -8.79
N VAL A 120 2.54 12.30 -8.79
CA VAL A 120 3.43 11.17 -8.49
C VAL A 120 4.06 10.68 -9.80
N ASP A 121 5.36 10.36 -9.78
CA ASP A 121 5.98 9.62 -10.89
C ASP A 121 5.50 8.16 -10.86
N VAL A 122 4.36 7.91 -11.51
CA VAL A 122 3.69 6.61 -11.55
C VAL A 122 4.61 5.51 -12.05
N SER A 123 5.36 5.78 -13.12
CA SER A 123 6.24 4.79 -13.73
C SER A 123 7.40 4.43 -12.82
N LYS A 124 8.00 5.42 -12.14
CA LYS A 124 9.08 5.18 -11.18
C LYS A 124 8.56 4.43 -9.95
N ALA A 125 7.42 4.85 -9.40
CA ALA A 125 6.82 4.20 -8.24
C ALA A 125 6.47 2.73 -8.52
N ALA A 126 5.82 2.45 -9.65
CA ALA A 126 5.49 1.09 -10.07
C ALA A 126 6.73 0.20 -10.30
N ARG A 127 7.80 0.76 -10.88
CA ARG A 127 9.06 0.03 -11.08
C ARG A 127 9.77 -0.27 -9.76
N ASN A 128 9.83 0.70 -8.85
CA ASN A 128 10.45 0.50 -7.54
C ASN A 128 9.65 -0.51 -6.69
N GLU A 129 8.33 -0.48 -6.75
CA GLU A 129 7.46 -1.47 -6.08
C GLU A 129 7.66 -2.88 -6.66
N LEU A 130 7.76 -3.01 -7.99
CA LEU A 130 8.06 -4.30 -8.60
C LEU A 130 9.45 -4.81 -8.22
N GLU A 131 10.46 -3.92 -8.28
CA GLU A 131 11.82 -4.26 -7.88
C GLU A 131 11.85 -4.76 -6.43
N TRP A 132 11.07 -4.13 -5.55
CA TRP A 132 10.89 -4.55 -4.17
C TRP A 132 10.37 -5.98 -4.07
N TRP A 133 9.37 -6.35 -4.87
CA TRP A 133 8.85 -7.71 -4.90
C TRP A 133 9.89 -8.72 -5.41
N ILE A 134 10.70 -8.32 -6.39
CA ILE A 134 11.74 -9.17 -6.99
C ILE A 134 12.86 -9.43 -5.98
N ILE A 135 13.44 -8.38 -5.37
CA ILE A 135 14.53 -8.56 -4.39
C ILE A 135 14.07 -9.37 -3.17
N ARG A 136 12.78 -9.28 -2.81
CA ARG A 136 12.20 -10.10 -1.74
C ARG A 136 12.06 -11.57 -2.12
N ARG A 137 11.75 -11.86 -3.38
CA ARG A 137 11.74 -13.23 -3.90
C ARG A 137 13.16 -13.78 -4.00
N GLU A 138 14.11 -12.96 -4.41
CA GLU A 138 15.53 -13.26 -4.61
C GLU A 138 16.37 -12.93 -3.36
N ARG A 139 15.75 -13.01 -2.17
CA ARG A 139 16.31 -12.57 -0.87
C ARG A 139 17.67 -13.16 -0.47
N GLU A 140 18.10 -14.26 -1.10
CA GLU A 140 19.42 -14.86 -0.89
C GLU A 140 20.54 -14.07 -1.59
N GLN A 141 20.20 -13.32 -2.65
CA GLN A 141 21.12 -12.52 -3.47
C GLN A 141 21.13 -11.05 -3.06
N HIS A 142 20.14 -10.61 -2.27
CA HIS A 142 19.93 -9.22 -1.90
C HIS A 142 19.99 -9.03 -0.38
N PRO A 143 21.00 -8.31 0.16
CA PRO A 143 21.11 -8.08 1.59
C PRO A 143 19.98 -7.18 2.11
N PRO A 144 19.60 -7.29 3.40
CA PRO A 144 18.52 -6.48 3.96
C PRO A 144 18.72 -4.96 3.87
N ALA A 145 19.95 -4.48 3.77
CA ALA A 145 20.22 -3.05 3.54
C ALA A 145 19.61 -2.54 2.22
N GLU A 146 19.61 -3.37 1.17
CA GLU A 146 19.00 -3.04 -0.12
C GLU A 146 17.47 -2.97 -0.02
N TRP A 147 16.88 -3.85 0.79
CA TRP A 147 15.45 -3.88 1.07
C TRP A 147 14.98 -2.60 1.76
N ALA A 148 15.75 -2.17 2.77
CA ALA A 148 15.49 -0.94 3.48
C ALA A 148 15.64 0.28 2.55
N ALA A 149 16.72 0.33 1.78
CA ALA A 149 16.98 1.44 0.85
C ALA A 149 15.86 1.59 -0.19
N LEU A 150 15.39 0.48 -0.76
CA LEU A 150 14.34 0.51 -1.77
C LEU A 150 12.98 0.91 -1.18
N GLN A 151 12.61 0.37 -0.01
CA GLN A 151 11.38 0.81 0.68
C GLN A 151 11.44 2.30 1.05
N THR A 152 12.59 2.79 1.53
CA THR A 152 12.82 4.23 1.76
C THR A 152 12.64 5.03 0.48
N GLN A 153 13.18 4.56 -0.65
CA GLN A 153 13.06 5.25 -1.93
C GLN A 153 11.60 5.31 -2.42
N VAL A 154 10.83 4.22 -2.29
CA VAL A 154 9.41 4.18 -2.69
C VAL A 154 8.59 5.25 -1.97
N VAL A 155 8.72 5.35 -0.63
CA VAL A 155 7.96 6.36 0.12
C VAL A 155 8.50 7.77 -0.09
N ALA A 156 9.82 7.94 -0.23
CA ALA A 156 10.41 9.24 -0.51
C ALA A 156 9.91 9.82 -1.85
N ASP A 157 9.82 8.97 -2.87
CA ASP A 157 9.26 9.31 -4.18
C ASP A 157 7.76 9.63 -4.09
N LEU A 158 6.98 8.80 -3.38
CA LEU A 158 5.54 9.00 -3.22
C LEU A 158 5.18 10.31 -2.50
N TYR A 159 5.96 10.68 -1.48
CA TYR A 159 5.70 11.85 -0.64
C TYR A 159 6.51 13.09 -1.02
N HIS A 160 7.37 13.01 -2.03
CA HIS A 160 8.25 14.08 -2.49
C HIS A 160 9.12 14.65 -1.35
N VAL A 161 9.86 13.77 -0.69
CA VAL A 161 10.84 14.14 0.36
C VAL A 161 12.19 13.49 0.07
N PRO A 162 13.31 14.05 0.58
CA PRO A 162 14.61 13.42 0.41
C PRO A 162 14.63 12.01 1.02
N PRO A 163 15.18 10.98 0.35
CA PRO A 163 15.25 9.62 0.90
C PRO A 163 15.91 9.54 2.28
N ALA A 164 16.88 10.43 2.54
CA ALA A 164 17.57 10.53 3.83
C ALA A 164 16.62 10.80 5.02
N THR A 165 15.45 11.40 4.81
CA THR A 165 14.47 11.63 5.89
C THR A 165 13.59 10.41 6.17
N CYS A 166 13.56 9.42 5.28
CA CYS A 166 12.72 8.22 5.37
C CYS A 166 13.51 6.94 5.65
N THR A 167 14.77 7.04 6.11
CA THR A 167 15.64 5.87 6.35
C THR A 167 15.10 4.98 7.47
N ASP A 168 14.60 5.57 8.56
CA ASP A 168 14.04 4.82 9.68
C ASP A 168 12.79 4.03 9.30
N TYR A 169 11.94 4.58 8.42
CA TYR A 169 10.80 3.85 7.85
C TYR A 169 11.26 2.57 7.14
N GLY A 170 12.21 2.68 6.20
CA GLY A 170 12.70 1.52 5.45
C GLY A 170 13.39 0.48 6.34
N ARG A 171 14.20 0.94 7.30
CA ARG A 171 14.89 0.09 8.28
C ARG A 171 13.90 -0.69 9.14
N LEU A 172 12.95 -0.01 9.79
CA LEU A 172 11.99 -0.63 10.72
C LEU A 172 11.06 -1.64 10.02
N ARG A 173 10.62 -1.36 8.79
CA ARG A 173 9.86 -2.35 8.01
C ARG A 173 10.68 -3.57 7.66
N THR A 174 11.93 -3.36 7.25
CA THR A 174 12.84 -4.46 6.92
C THR A 174 13.10 -5.33 8.15
N GLU A 175 13.33 -4.73 9.33
CA GLU A 175 13.45 -5.45 10.60
C GLU A 175 12.20 -6.27 10.92
N ALA A 176 11.01 -5.71 10.71
CA ALA A 176 9.75 -6.43 10.90
C ALA A 176 9.62 -7.65 9.97
N MET A 177 10.03 -7.51 8.70
CA MET A 177 9.99 -8.59 7.72
C MET A 177 11.00 -9.70 8.05
N LEU A 178 12.23 -9.33 8.41
CA LEU A 178 13.25 -10.29 8.82
C LEU A 178 12.80 -11.06 10.06
N PHE A 179 12.23 -10.36 11.04
CA PHE A 179 11.70 -10.99 12.24
C PHE A 179 10.58 -11.97 11.91
N ARG A 180 9.63 -11.58 11.07
CA ARG A 180 8.59 -12.49 10.59
C ARG A 180 9.19 -13.71 9.88
N ASP A 181 10.14 -13.49 8.98
CA ASP A 181 10.73 -14.56 8.16
C ASP A 181 11.49 -15.57 9.04
N GLN A 182 12.19 -15.08 10.08
CA GLN A 182 12.86 -15.92 11.07
C GLN A 182 11.89 -16.79 11.87
N ARG A 183 10.70 -16.27 12.20
CA ARG A 183 9.66 -17.02 12.92
C ARG A 183 8.96 -18.05 12.04
N GLY A 184 8.78 -17.74 10.77
CA GLY A 184 8.14 -18.64 9.80
C GLY A 184 6.74 -19.07 10.26
N GLU A 185 6.49 -20.38 10.29
CA GLU A 185 5.21 -20.96 10.74
C GLU A 185 5.08 -21.02 12.27
N ALA A 186 6.17 -20.85 13.02
CA ALA A 186 6.18 -20.87 14.48
C ALA A 186 5.87 -19.50 15.11
N ILE A 187 5.37 -18.54 14.32
CA ILE A 187 5.05 -17.20 14.77
C ILE A 187 3.92 -17.21 15.81
N THR A 188 4.11 -16.49 16.92
CA THR A 188 3.13 -16.38 18.01
C THR A 188 2.38 -15.04 17.98
N GLU A 189 1.34 -14.91 18.80
CA GLU A 189 0.64 -13.62 18.96
C GLU A 189 1.57 -12.54 19.54
N ALA A 190 2.48 -12.90 20.45
CA ALA A 190 3.47 -11.97 20.98
C ALA A 190 4.46 -11.50 19.89
N ASP A 191 4.80 -12.38 18.95
CA ASP A 191 5.62 -12.02 17.79
C ASP A 191 4.86 -11.07 16.84
N TRP A 192 3.56 -11.28 16.63
CA TRP A 192 2.70 -10.34 15.88
C TRP A 192 2.64 -8.97 16.55
N GLN A 193 2.47 -8.90 17.86
CA GLN A 193 2.51 -7.62 18.60
C GLN A 193 3.85 -6.90 18.43
N ARG A 194 4.96 -7.64 18.37
CA ARG A 194 6.28 -7.06 18.07
C ARG A 194 6.36 -6.49 16.66
N ILE A 195 5.83 -7.21 15.66
CA ILE A 195 5.74 -6.72 14.27
C ILE A 195 4.89 -5.43 14.22
N ASP A 196 3.73 -5.43 14.86
CA ASP A 196 2.84 -4.26 14.91
C ASP A 196 3.54 -3.04 15.55
N ASN A 197 4.35 -3.26 16.59
CA ASN A 197 5.14 -2.20 17.22
C ASN A 197 6.23 -1.64 16.29
N LEU A 198 6.88 -2.50 15.49
CA LEU A 198 7.86 -2.06 14.49
C LEU A 198 7.18 -1.26 13.37
N LEU A 199 6.03 -1.72 12.88
CA LEU A 199 5.26 -1.02 11.86
C LEU A 199 4.74 0.32 12.38
N ARG A 200 4.26 0.39 13.63
CA ARG A 200 3.83 1.65 14.25
C ARG A 200 4.96 2.68 14.28
N GLN A 201 6.14 2.28 14.75
CA GLN A 201 7.32 3.15 14.76
C GLN A 201 7.72 3.58 13.35
N SER A 202 7.66 2.65 12.39
CA SER A 202 7.94 2.93 10.99
C SER A 202 7.02 4.02 10.42
N TYR A 203 5.70 3.86 10.54
CA TYR A 203 4.75 4.85 10.03
C TYR A 203 4.77 6.16 10.80
N GLN A 204 5.09 6.14 12.10
CA GLN A 204 5.30 7.36 12.88
C GLN A 204 6.52 8.14 12.37
N SER A 205 7.64 7.45 12.11
CA SER A 205 8.83 8.05 11.50
C SER A 205 8.53 8.64 10.11
N LEU A 206 7.79 7.90 9.27
CA LEU A 206 7.38 8.42 7.96
C LEU A 206 6.50 9.66 8.09
N TYR A 207 5.49 9.63 8.96
CA TYR A 207 4.60 10.77 9.17
C TYR A 207 5.37 12.02 9.62
N GLN A 208 6.33 11.85 10.53
CA GLN A 208 7.25 12.91 10.93
C GLN A 208 8.06 13.41 9.73
N ALA A 209 8.71 12.53 8.97
CA ALA A 209 9.54 12.88 7.83
C ALA A 209 8.79 13.70 6.77
N VAL A 210 7.51 13.39 6.52
CA VAL A 210 6.72 14.04 5.46
C VAL A 210 6.00 15.32 5.93
N ASN A 211 5.90 15.54 7.25
CA ASN A 211 5.24 16.72 7.82
C ASN A 211 6.18 17.71 8.52
N ILE A 212 7.40 17.31 8.92
CA ILE A 212 8.41 18.20 9.53
C ILE A 212 8.93 19.24 8.53
N SER A 213 8.99 18.92 7.23
CA SER A 213 9.39 19.87 6.18
C SER A 213 8.28 20.83 5.72
N SER A 214 7.16 20.90 6.45
CA SER A 214 6.01 21.77 6.15
C SER A 214 5.88 22.95 7.12
N ALA A 215 6.85 23.15 8.03
CA ALA A 215 6.91 24.34 8.85
C ALA A 215 7.31 25.55 7.99
N PRO A 216 6.60 26.69 8.06
CA PRO A 216 6.93 27.90 7.33
C PRO A 216 8.29 28.48 7.72
#